data_AF-A0A1D6JBK5-F1
#
_entry.id   AF-A0A1D6JBK5-F1
#
_cell.length_a   1.000
_cell.length_b   1.000
_cell.length_c   1.000
_cell.angle_alpha   90.00
_cell.angle_beta   90.00
_cell.angle_gamma   90.00
#
_symmetry.space_group_name_H-M   'P 1'
#
loop_
_entity.id
_entity.type
_entity.pdbx_description
1 polymer ?
#
loop_
_entity_poly.entity_id
_entity_poly.type
_entity_poly.pdbx_seq_one_letter_code
_entity_poly.pdbx_strand_id
1 'polypeptide(L)'
;MCFHLLLLSSIYFGLFTVTYIHQKALEALWRSSFPGTELLGLVSDQWKEMGWQGKDPSTDFRGGGFISLENLLYFSRNYPVSTNYLTQLLAVIHRKNSVMLDCASDVALIDIH
;
A
#
# COMPACT_ATOMS: atom_id res chain seq x y z
N MET A 1 -4.00 37.08 -16.55
CA MET A 1 -3.11 36.61 -15.47
C MET A 1 -3.83 35.84 -14.35
N CYS A 2 -5.07 36.17 -13.96
CA CYS A 2 -5.80 35.43 -12.90
C CYS A 2 -6.19 33.98 -13.24
N PHE A 3 -6.62 33.67 -14.46
CA PHE A 3 -7.04 32.30 -14.83
C PHE A 3 -5.91 31.27 -14.76
N HIS A 4 -4.67 31.67 -15.10
CA HIS A 4 -3.52 30.78 -15.05
C HIS A 4 -3.12 30.45 -13.60
N LEU A 5 -3.14 31.46 -12.71
CA LEU A 5 -2.87 31.26 -11.30
C LEU A 5 -3.95 30.40 -10.61
N LEU A 6 -5.22 30.56 -10.98
CA LEU A 6 -6.31 29.72 -10.46
C LEU A 6 -6.17 28.26 -10.91
N LEU A 7 -5.91 28.02 -12.21
CA LEU A 7 -5.67 26.66 -12.72
C LEU A 7 -4.48 26.00 -12.02
N LEU A 8 -3.36 26.70 -11.85
CA LEU A 8 -2.20 26.18 -11.13
C LEU A 8 -2.53 25.87 -9.66
N SER A 9 -3.32 26.70 -8.98
CA SER A 9 -3.74 26.43 -7.60
C SER A 9 -4.65 25.21 -7.49
N SER A 10 -5.60 25.02 -8.42
CA SER A 10 -6.48 23.85 -8.45
C SER A 10 -5.73 22.57 -8.81
N ILE A 11 -4.78 22.65 -9.76
CA ILE A 11 -3.90 21.54 -10.12
C ILE A 11 -3.01 21.16 -8.93
N TYR A 12 -2.42 22.15 -8.26
CA TYR A 12 -1.57 21.90 -7.08
C TYR A 12 -2.36 21.30 -5.92
N PHE A 13 -3.55 21.83 -5.64
CA PHE A 13 -4.46 21.27 -4.64
C PHE A 13 -4.90 19.84 -4.99
N GLY A 14 -5.23 19.59 -6.26
CA GLY A 14 -5.58 18.26 -6.75
C GLY A 14 -4.42 17.26 -6.59
N LEU A 15 -3.22 17.64 -7.02
CA LEU A 15 -2.02 16.80 -6.89
C LEU A 15 -1.68 16.54 -5.42
N PHE A 16 -1.71 17.58 -4.58
CA PHE A 16 -1.48 17.47 -3.14
C PHE A 16 -2.49 16.51 -2.49
N THR A 17 -3.77 16.64 -2.83
CA THR A 17 -4.83 15.78 -2.30
C THR A 17 -4.63 14.32 -2.71
N VAL A 18 -4.28 14.06 -3.97
CA VAL A 18 -4.00 12.70 -4.47
C VAL A 18 -2.81 12.09 -3.72
N THR A 19 -1.71 12.83 -3.58
CA THR A 19 -0.54 12.35 -2.83
C THR A 19 -0.87 12.10 -1.36
N TYR A 20 -1.61 13.01 -0.73
CA TYR A 20 -2.01 12.90 0.68
C TYR A 20 -2.89 11.67 0.94
N ILE A 21 -3.89 11.42 0.08
CA ILE A 21 -4.77 10.25 0.20
C ILE A 21 -3.97 8.95 0.05
N HIS A 22 -3.04 8.89 -0.91
CA HIS A 22 -2.19 7.72 -1.11
C HIS A 22 -1.33 7.43 0.13
N GLN A 23 -0.72 8.46 0.71
CA GLN A 23 0.07 8.35 1.94
C GLN A 23 -0.79 7.85 3.12
N LYS A 24 -2.01 8.36 3.26
CA LYS A 24 -2.93 7.92 4.32
C LYS A 24 -3.40 6.48 4.15
N ALA A 25 -3.62 6.04 2.92
CA ALA A 25 -3.97 4.64 2.65
C ALA A 25 -2.81 3.69 3.02
N LEU A 26 -1.56 4.05 2.72
CA LEU A 26 -0.38 3.30 3.16
C LEU A 26 -0.26 3.23 4.69
N GLU A 27 -0.39 4.36 5.39
CA GLU A 27 -0.38 4.38 6.87
C GLU A 27 -1.46 3.45 7.45
N ALA A 28 -2.66 3.48 6.87
CA ALA A 28 -3.76 2.64 7.31
C ALA A 28 -3.49 1.15 7.06
N LEU A 29 -2.89 0.83 5.91
CA LEU A 29 -2.52 -0.53 5.56
C LEU A 29 -1.51 -1.10 6.56
N TRP A 30 -0.46 -0.33 6.90
CA TRP A 30 0.52 -0.72 7.90
C TRP A 30 -0.14 -1.02 9.25
N ARG A 31 -0.94 -0.07 9.76
CA ARG A 31 -1.62 -0.21 11.06
C ARG A 31 -2.54 -1.41 11.14
N SER A 32 -3.22 -1.74 10.03
CA SER A 32 -4.07 -2.94 9.97
C SER A 32 -3.27 -4.23 9.94
N SER A 33 -2.06 -4.22 9.34
CA SER A 33 -1.24 -5.41 9.15
C SER A 33 -0.35 -5.71 10.36
N PHE A 34 0.13 -4.68 11.06
CA PHE A 34 0.99 -4.77 12.25
C PHE A 34 0.39 -3.99 13.43
N PRO A 35 -0.70 -4.46 14.03
CA PRO A 35 -1.30 -3.80 15.18
C PRO A 35 -0.28 -3.77 16.33
N GLY A 36 0.01 -2.58 16.85
CA GLY A 36 0.95 -2.36 17.96
C GLY A 36 2.38 -1.96 17.55
N THR A 37 2.71 -1.97 16.25
CA THR A 37 3.99 -1.48 15.74
C THR A 37 3.81 -0.12 15.09
N GLU A 38 4.48 0.91 15.62
CA GLU A 38 4.46 2.24 15.00
C GLU A 38 5.22 2.26 13.67
N LEU A 39 4.64 2.93 12.68
CA LEU A 39 5.30 3.22 11.41
C LEU A 39 6.22 4.42 11.61
N LEU A 40 7.52 4.22 11.48
CA LEU A 40 8.56 5.25 11.61
C LEU A 40 8.55 6.23 10.42
N GLY A 41 8.11 5.75 9.25
CA GLY A 41 7.97 6.57 8.06
C GLY A 41 7.47 5.79 6.87
N LEU A 42 6.86 6.51 5.92
CA LEU A 42 6.38 5.95 4.66
C LEU A 42 7.51 5.41 3.79
N VAL A 43 8.73 5.89 3.97
CA VAL A 43 9.95 5.31 3.37
C VAL A 43 10.82 4.76 4.50
N SER A 44 10.81 3.46 4.69
CA SER A 44 11.55 2.78 5.77
C SER A 44 11.78 1.31 5.45
N ASP A 45 12.78 0.69 6.11
CA ASP A 45 13.01 -0.75 5.95
C ASP A 45 11.90 -1.61 6.58
N GLN A 46 11.00 -1.01 7.38
CA GLN A 46 9.86 -1.72 7.98
C GLN A 46 8.95 -2.34 6.91
N TRP A 47 8.82 -1.70 5.75
CA TRP A 47 8.08 -2.26 4.63
C TRP A 47 8.67 -3.58 4.14
N LYS A 48 9.98 -3.80 4.27
CA LYS A 48 10.56 -5.11 3.92
C LYS A 48 10.12 -6.22 4.87
N GLU A 49 9.83 -5.89 6.14
CA GLU A 49 9.27 -6.85 7.11
C GLU A 49 7.86 -7.29 6.71
N MET A 50 7.11 -6.40 6.06
CA MET A 50 5.82 -6.70 5.45
C MET A 50 5.93 -7.43 4.10
N GLY A 51 7.15 -7.59 3.55
CA GLY A 51 7.42 -8.33 2.31
C GLY A 51 7.60 -7.47 1.05
N TRP A 52 7.64 -6.14 1.18
CA TRP A 52 7.85 -5.23 0.06
C TRP A 52 9.31 -5.29 -0.43
N GLN A 53 9.53 -5.17 -1.75
CA GLN A 53 10.88 -5.25 -2.33
C GLN A 53 11.75 -4.05 -1.94
N GLY A 54 11.13 -2.87 -1.87
CA GLY A 54 11.78 -1.62 -1.55
C GLY A 54 11.49 -1.11 -0.14
N LYS A 55 12.20 -0.06 0.25
CA LYS A 55 11.88 0.77 1.42
C LYS A 55 10.70 1.70 1.19
N ASP A 56 10.30 1.89 -0.07
CA ASP A 56 9.24 2.80 -0.48
C ASP A 56 8.13 2.00 -1.20
N PRO A 57 7.05 1.65 -0.49
CA PRO A 57 5.96 0.85 -1.04
C PRO A 57 5.17 1.60 -2.12
N SER A 58 5.28 2.93 -2.21
CA SER A 58 4.59 3.71 -3.26
C SER A 58 5.08 3.35 -4.66
N THR A 59 6.31 2.86 -4.77
CA THR A 59 6.91 2.48 -6.05
C THR A 59 6.38 1.17 -6.61
N ASP A 60 5.83 0.31 -5.76
CA ASP A 60 5.26 -0.97 -6.18
C ASP A 60 3.86 -0.80 -6.80
N PHE A 61 3.13 0.28 -6.45
CA PHE A 61 1.81 0.59 -7.02
C PHE A 61 1.85 1.27 -8.39
N ARG A 62 3.01 1.35 -9.06
CA ARG A 62 3.14 2.02 -10.37
C ARG A 62 2.29 1.36 -11.47
N GLY A 63 2.09 0.03 -11.42
CA GLY A 63 1.30 -0.71 -12.41
C GLY A 63 -0.21 -0.71 -12.13
N GLY A 64 -0.62 -0.94 -10.88
CA GLY A 64 -2.03 -1.01 -10.47
C GLY A 64 -2.64 0.31 -9.98
N GLY A 65 -1.81 1.33 -9.73
CA GLY A 65 -2.22 2.63 -9.23
C GLY A 65 -2.83 2.59 -7.82
N PHE A 66 -3.60 3.61 -7.48
CA PHE A 66 -4.25 3.74 -6.17
C PHE A 66 -5.31 2.64 -5.90
N ILE A 67 -5.93 2.09 -6.94
CA ILE A 67 -6.98 1.06 -6.81
C ILE A 67 -6.42 -0.22 -6.19
N SER A 68 -5.22 -0.65 -6.59
CA SER A 68 -4.61 -1.84 -5.99
C SER A 68 -4.24 -1.64 -4.52
N LEU A 69 -3.88 -0.42 -4.12
CA LEU A 69 -3.68 -0.07 -2.70
C LEU A 69 -4.99 -0.12 -1.91
N GLU A 70 -6.09 0.41 -2.47
CA GLU A 70 -7.41 0.33 -1.82
C GLU A 70 -7.89 -1.11 -1.66
N ASN A 71 -7.71 -1.95 -2.68
CA ASN A 71 -8.05 -3.37 -2.61
C ASN A 71 -7.27 -4.06 -1.49
N LEU A 72 -5.95 -3.84 -1.42
CA LEU A 72 -5.11 -4.44 -0.38
C LEU A 72 -5.53 -3.99 1.03
N LEU A 73 -5.86 -2.69 1.19
CA LEU A 73 -6.38 -2.14 2.44
C LEU A 73 -7.77 -2.70 2.79
N TYR A 74 -8.61 -2.96 1.79
CA TYR A 74 -9.91 -3.60 2.01
C TYR A 74 -9.71 -5.02 2.54
N PHE A 75 -8.80 -5.80 1.94
CA PHE A 75 -8.50 -7.15 2.41
C PHE A 75 -7.95 -7.16 3.83
N SER A 76 -6.99 -6.27 4.16
CA SER A 76 -6.39 -6.22 5.49
C SER A 76 -7.39 -5.87 6.61
N ARG A 77 -8.44 -5.10 6.28
CA ARG A 77 -9.49 -4.70 7.22
C ARG A 77 -10.60 -5.73 7.36
N ASN A 78 -11.05 -6.32 6.25
CA ASN A 78 -12.22 -7.20 6.25
C ASN A 78 -11.88 -8.67 6.51
N TYR A 79 -10.64 -9.09 6.24
CA TYR A 79 -10.19 -10.47 6.38
C TYR A 79 -8.89 -10.60 7.22
N PRO A 80 -8.84 -10.03 8.44
CA PRO A 80 -7.60 -9.93 9.22
C PRO A 80 -6.98 -11.29 9.59
N VAL A 81 -7.79 -12.35 9.74
CA VAL A 81 -7.29 -13.70 10.01
C VAL A 81 -6.51 -14.25 8.81
N SER A 82 -7.06 -14.10 7.61
CA SER A 82 -6.42 -14.52 6.35
C SER A 82 -5.21 -13.64 6.03
N THR A 83 -5.30 -12.34 6.27
CA THR A 83 -4.19 -11.40 6.06
C THR A 83 -3.03 -11.70 7.02
N ASN A 84 -3.30 -11.97 8.30
CA ASN A 84 -2.27 -12.37 9.25
C ASN A 84 -1.65 -13.72 8.88
N TYR A 85 -2.45 -14.67 8.40
CA TYR A 85 -1.92 -15.94 7.92
C TYR A 85 -1.02 -15.73 6.70
N LEU A 86 -1.42 -14.88 5.75
CA LEU A 86 -0.60 -14.56 4.58
C LEU A 86 0.66 -13.81 4.96
N THR A 87 0.61 -12.77 5.79
CA THR A 87 1.80 -12.03 6.24
C THR A 87 2.73 -12.90 7.07
N GLN A 88 2.21 -13.78 7.94
CA GLN A 88 3.05 -14.70 8.72
C GLN A 88 3.63 -15.84 7.89
N LEU A 89 2.85 -16.46 7.01
CA LEU A 89 3.33 -17.52 6.12
C LEU A 89 4.36 -16.96 5.13
N LEU A 90 4.12 -15.74 4.62
CA LEU A 90 5.06 -15.05 3.75
C LEU A 90 6.29 -14.57 4.51
N ALA A 91 6.20 -14.10 5.76
CA ALA A 91 7.39 -13.81 6.58
C ALA A 91 8.26 -15.06 6.80
N VAL A 92 7.64 -16.24 6.96
CA VAL A 92 8.35 -17.53 7.07
C VAL A 92 8.97 -17.95 5.74
N ILE A 93 8.29 -17.72 4.60
CA ILE A 93 8.80 -18.01 3.25
C ILE A 93 9.83 -16.95 2.78
N HIS A 94 9.75 -15.72 3.28
CA HIS A 94 10.61 -14.56 2.96
C HIS A 94 12.07 -14.76 3.37
N ARG A 95 12.40 -15.79 4.16
CA ARG A 95 13.81 -16.13 4.40
C ARG A 95 14.52 -16.63 3.14
N LYS A 96 13.83 -16.90 2.03
CA LYS A 96 14.48 -17.36 0.79
C LYS A 96 14.07 -16.70 -0.53
N ASN A 97 12.91 -16.08 -0.71
CA ASN A 97 12.56 -15.42 -1.99
C ASN A 97 11.63 -14.23 -1.80
N SER A 98 12.09 -13.07 -2.27
CA SER A 98 11.51 -11.73 -2.10
C SER A 98 10.36 -11.45 -3.09
N VAL A 99 9.20 -12.11 -2.93
CA VAL A 99 8.05 -11.94 -3.84
C VAL A 99 6.74 -11.99 -3.06
N MET A 100 6.33 -10.88 -2.43
CA MET A 100 5.00 -10.77 -1.80
C MET A 100 4.04 -9.85 -2.56
N LEU A 101 4.50 -9.10 -3.58
CA LEU A 101 3.62 -8.16 -4.27
C LEU A 101 3.17 -8.49 -5.68
N ASP A 102 3.80 -9.46 -6.35
CA ASP A 102 3.23 -9.95 -7.61
C ASP A 102 1.91 -10.72 -7.37
N CYS A 103 1.77 -11.35 -6.19
CA CYS A 103 0.61 -12.17 -5.85
C CYS A 103 -0.60 -11.39 -5.33
N ALA A 104 -0.43 -10.17 -4.78
CA ALA A 104 -1.57 -9.40 -4.26
C ALA A 104 -2.51 -8.95 -5.39
N SER A 105 -1.96 -8.73 -6.60
CA SER A 105 -2.72 -8.56 -7.85
C SER A 105 -3.45 -9.83 -8.27
N ASP A 106 -2.87 -11.02 -8.04
CA ASP A 106 -3.44 -12.29 -8.46
C ASP A 106 -4.54 -12.78 -7.49
N VAL A 107 -4.42 -12.53 -6.19
CA VAL A 107 -5.45 -12.91 -5.20
C VAL A 107 -6.71 -12.05 -5.35
N ALA A 108 -6.59 -10.78 -5.72
CA ALA A 108 -7.74 -9.92 -6.00
C ALA A 108 -8.52 -10.34 -7.28
N LEU A 109 -7.91 -11.16 -8.15
CA LEU A 109 -8.55 -11.69 -9.36
C LEU A 109 -9.23 -13.05 -9.14
N ILE A 110 -8.98 -13.73 -8.02
CA ILE A 110 -9.52 -15.09 -7.76
C ILE A 110 -10.86 -15.06 -7.01
N ASP A 111 -11.25 -13.94 -6.39
CA ASP A 111 -12.54 -13.80 -5.68
C ASP A 111 -13.68 -13.14 -6.49
N ILE A 112 -13.59 -13.10 -7.83
CA ILE A 112 -14.71 -12.68 -8.71
C ILE A 112 -15.38 -13.89 -9.39
N HIS A 113 -15.50 -15.03 -8.71
CA HIS A 113 -16.35 -16.11 -9.22
C HIS A 113 -17.04 -16.98 -8.16
#